data_AF-A0A7C4QT50-F1
#
_entry.id   AF-A0A7C4QT50-F1
#
_cell.length_a   1.000
_cell.length_b   1.000
_cell.length_c   1.000
_cell.angle_alpha   90.00
_cell.angle_beta   90.00
_cell.angle_gamma   90.00
#
_symmetry.space_group_name_H-M   'P 1'
#
loop_
_entity.id
_entity.type
_entity.pdbx_description
1 polymer ?
#
loop_
_entity_poly.entity_id
_entity_poly.type
_entity_poly.pdbx_seq_one_letter_code
_entity_poly.pdbx_strand_id
1 'polypeptide(L)'
;MKRTMIAAAACAVVAGFVLLGGALARGAETASAKKPAPNAAALWTKQKLELTQNISEVNRLASQPALLETVLTSIAKHSGNSLDSLEQAKKKTAMSYGDLVVAFALAKSANLKFDQVKSERRVRSWADLAALHKVQVTDLIDSLKKVQGDVEKVVAAWDKEEEQRRVAEERRMMRRMGIPPPPREQTHSPE
;
A
#
# COMPACT_ATOMS: atom_id res chain seq x y z
N MET A 1 28.74 1.13 -38.37
CA MET A 1 29.55 1.74 -37.30
C MET A 1 30.02 0.64 -36.37
N LYS A 2 31.32 0.69 -36.03
CA LYS A 2 32.16 -0.44 -35.62
C LYS A 2 31.87 -0.90 -34.18
N ARG A 3 31.76 -2.23 -34.00
CA ARG A 3 31.77 -2.93 -32.71
C ARG A 3 33.22 -3.09 -32.27
N THR A 4 33.54 -2.72 -31.03
CA THR A 4 34.85 -2.96 -30.41
C THR A 4 34.66 -3.87 -29.20
N MET A 5 35.20 -5.09 -29.31
CA MET A 5 35.45 -6.01 -28.22
C MET A 5 36.79 -5.67 -27.54
N ILE A 6 36.87 -5.78 -26.22
CA ILE A 6 38.12 -5.93 -25.43
C ILE A 6 37.71 -6.82 -24.24
N ALA A 7 38.00 -8.12 -24.24
CA ALA A 7 39.26 -8.82 -23.97
C ALA A 7 39.57 -8.99 -22.47
N ALA A 8 39.94 -10.23 -22.16
CA ALA A 8 40.01 -10.89 -20.87
C ALA A 8 41.22 -10.49 -20.00
N ALA A 9 41.12 -10.76 -18.70
CA ALA A 9 42.28 -10.99 -17.83
C ALA A 9 41.98 -12.14 -16.87
N ALA A 10 42.76 -13.21 -17.00
CA ALA A 10 42.86 -14.34 -16.09
C ALA A 10 44.21 -14.30 -15.38
N CYS A 11 44.24 -14.62 -14.08
CA CYS A 11 45.38 -15.10 -13.29
C CYS A 11 44.79 -15.60 -11.95
N ALA A 12 44.66 -16.90 -11.65
CA ALA A 12 45.65 -17.97 -11.43
C ALA A 12 46.19 -18.04 -9.97
N VAL A 13 45.76 -19.11 -9.26
CA VAL A 13 46.51 -19.99 -8.32
C VAL A 13 46.91 -19.36 -6.97
N VAL A 14 46.67 -19.97 -5.79
CA VAL A 14 47.55 -20.97 -5.15
C VAL A 14 46.83 -21.75 -4.02
N ALA A 15 47.14 -23.07 -4.00
CA ALA A 15 47.12 -24.08 -2.92
C ALA A 15 47.02 -23.55 -1.47
N GLY A 16 46.34 -24.18 -0.53
CA GLY A 16 46.49 -25.57 -0.11
C GLY A 16 47.03 -25.59 1.32
N PHE A 17 46.21 -25.97 2.30
CA PHE A 17 46.68 -26.38 3.62
C PHE A 17 45.68 -27.38 4.21
N VAL A 18 46.12 -28.61 4.41
CA VAL A 18 45.37 -29.71 5.03
C VAL A 18 46.17 -30.16 6.26
N LEU A 19 45.41 -30.56 7.30
CA LEU A 19 45.79 -31.30 8.52
C LEU A 19 46.39 -30.43 9.64
N LEU A 20 46.08 -30.61 10.93
CA LEU A 20 45.71 -31.81 11.68
C LEU A 20 45.19 -31.42 13.09
N GLY A 21 44.23 -32.18 13.63
CA GLY A 21 44.22 -32.62 15.04
C GLY A 21 43.65 -31.71 16.14
N GLY A 22 42.59 -32.19 16.82
CA GLY A 22 42.15 -31.65 18.11
C GLY A 22 40.78 -32.17 18.55
N ALA A 23 40.74 -33.39 19.10
CA ALA A 23 39.56 -33.93 19.79
C ALA A 23 39.46 -33.37 21.23
N LEU A 24 38.23 -33.46 21.78
CA LEU A 24 37.79 -33.19 23.17
C LEU A 24 37.17 -31.80 23.41
N ALA A 25 35.84 -31.75 23.41
CA ALA A 25 35.09 -31.55 24.66
C ALA A 25 33.59 -31.56 24.37
N ARG A 26 32.91 -32.46 25.08
CA ARG A 26 31.48 -32.72 25.05
C ARG A 26 30.81 -31.69 25.98
N GLY A 27 30.46 -30.53 25.44
CA GLY A 27 29.62 -29.53 26.10
C GLY A 27 28.27 -29.47 25.39
N ALA A 28 27.28 -30.22 25.87
CA ALA A 28 25.90 -30.07 25.42
C ALA A 28 25.30 -28.83 26.08
N GLU A 29 25.76 -27.65 25.66
CA GLU A 29 24.96 -26.44 25.79
C GLU A 29 23.83 -26.56 24.78
N THR A 30 22.62 -26.77 25.28
CA THR A 30 21.39 -26.51 24.55
C THR A 30 21.34 -25.02 24.25
N ALA A 31 22.11 -24.57 23.26
CA ALA A 31 22.03 -23.24 22.72
C ALA A 31 20.60 -23.07 22.19
N SER A 32 19.79 -22.30 22.91
CA SER A 32 18.52 -21.80 22.40
C SER A 32 18.78 -21.27 20.99
N ALA A 33 18.21 -21.94 19.99
CA ALA A 33 18.30 -21.55 18.60
C ALA A 33 17.83 -20.10 18.49
N LYS A 34 18.79 -19.18 18.43
CA LYS A 34 18.55 -17.75 18.27
C LYS A 34 17.91 -17.59 16.90
N LYS A 35 16.59 -17.44 16.89
CA LYS A 35 15.75 -17.28 15.70
C LYS A 35 16.46 -16.31 14.75
N PRO A 36 16.83 -16.72 13.52
CA PRO A 36 17.60 -15.86 12.62
C PRO A 36 16.84 -14.56 12.42
N ALA A 37 17.52 -13.43 12.62
CA ALA A 37 16.93 -12.13 12.40
C ALA A 37 16.37 -12.07 10.96
N PRO A 38 15.18 -11.49 10.74
CA PRO A 38 14.60 -11.42 9.42
C PRO A 38 15.56 -10.71 8.45
N ASN A 39 15.86 -11.36 7.33
CA ASN A 39 16.73 -10.82 6.30
C ASN A 39 16.16 -9.48 5.79
N ALA A 40 16.91 -8.38 5.95
CA ALA A 40 16.50 -7.04 5.53
C ALA A 40 16.10 -6.99 4.04
N ALA A 41 16.75 -7.78 3.18
CA ALA A 41 16.41 -7.89 1.76
C ALA A 41 15.03 -8.57 1.55
N ALA A 42 14.66 -9.54 2.38
CA ALA A 42 13.36 -10.17 2.34
C ALA A 42 12.25 -9.21 2.81
N LEU A 43 12.50 -8.44 3.87
CA LEU A 43 11.57 -7.40 4.34
C LEU A 43 11.35 -6.32 3.28
N TRP A 44 12.43 -5.85 2.65
CA TRP A 44 12.35 -4.88 1.56
C TRP A 44 11.51 -5.39 0.39
N THR A 45 11.74 -6.63 -0.03
CA THR A 45 10.98 -7.26 -1.13
C THR A 45 9.50 -7.38 -0.78
N LYS A 46 9.18 -7.76 0.46
CA LYS A 46 7.80 -7.83 0.96
C LYS A 46 7.14 -6.46 0.93
N GLN A 47 7.81 -5.43 1.44
CA GLN A 47 7.28 -4.04 1.45
C GLN A 47 7.05 -3.51 0.04
N LYS A 48 7.98 -3.77 -0.90
CA LYS A 48 7.83 -3.39 -2.31
C LYS A 48 6.62 -4.05 -2.97
N LEU A 49 6.39 -5.33 -2.68
CA LEU A 49 5.21 -6.05 -3.15
C LEU A 49 3.93 -5.48 -2.55
N GLU A 50 3.90 -5.28 -1.22
CA GLU A 50 2.74 -4.73 -0.50
C GLU A 50 2.39 -3.32 -1.02
N LEU A 51 3.37 -2.46 -1.25
CA LEU A 51 3.15 -1.15 -1.87
C LEU A 51 2.46 -1.28 -3.23
N THR A 52 2.93 -2.19 -4.08
CA THR A 52 2.37 -2.40 -5.43
C THR A 52 0.93 -2.93 -5.36
N GLN A 53 0.64 -3.84 -4.43
CA GLN A 53 -0.71 -4.36 -4.19
C GLN A 53 -1.66 -3.25 -3.74
N ASN A 54 -1.24 -2.42 -2.79
CA ASN A 54 -2.06 -1.31 -2.28
C ASN A 54 -2.34 -0.25 -3.36
N ILE A 55 -1.37 0.05 -4.24
CA ILE A 55 -1.58 0.92 -5.41
C ILE A 55 -2.65 0.33 -6.32
N SER A 56 -2.55 -0.96 -6.64
CA SER A 56 -3.54 -1.66 -7.47
C SER A 56 -4.93 -1.64 -6.85
N GLU A 57 -5.02 -1.80 -5.53
CA GLU A 57 -6.30 -1.81 -4.82
C GLU A 57 -6.98 -0.44 -4.84
N VAL A 58 -6.24 0.64 -4.59
CA VAL A 58 -6.79 2.01 -4.73
C VAL A 58 -7.25 2.27 -6.17
N ASN A 59 -6.50 1.78 -7.17
CA ASN A 59 -6.90 1.89 -8.57
C ASN A 59 -8.18 1.10 -8.88
N ARG A 60 -8.33 -0.09 -8.29
CA ARG A 60 -9.54 -0.92 -8.40
C ARG A 60 -10.74 -0.20 -7.78
N LEU A 61 -10.59 0.40 -6.60
CA LEU A 61 -11.64 1.21 -5.97
C LEU A 61 -12.02 2.40 -6.84
N ALA A 62 -11.04 3.15 -7.35
CA ALA A 62 -11.26 4.31 -8.21
C ALA A 62 -11.87 3.96 -9.58
N SER A 63 -11.75 2.71 -10.04
CA SER A 63 -12.37 2.25 -11.28
C SER A 63 -13.89 2.10 -11.18
N GLN A 64 -14.44 2.06 -9.96
CA GLN A 64 -15.87 1.98 -9.71
C GLN A 64 -16.46 3.40 -9.72
N PRO A 65 -17.36 3.74 -10.65
CA PRO A 65 -17.90 5.10 -10.75
C PRO A 65 -18.55 5.59 -9.45
N ALA A 66 -19.24 4.70 -8.74
CA ALA A 66 -19.85 5.02 -7.45
C ALA A 66 -18.83 5.42 -6.38
N LEU A 67 -17.61 4.87 -6.39
CA LEU A 67 -16.59 5.11 -5.38
C LEU A 67 -15.56 6.17 -5.77
N LEU A 68 -15.54 6.58 -7.04
CA LEU A 68 -14.51 7.48 -7.57
C LEU A 68 -14.43 8.80 -6.80
N GLU A 69 -15.58 9.42 -6.51
CA GLU A 69 -15.65 10.69 -5.77
C GLU A 69 -15.12 10.53 -4.34
N THR A 70 -15.49 9.43 -3.67
CA THR A 70 -15.00 9.10 -2.33
C THR A 70 -13.49 8.90 -2.32
N VAL A 71 -12.96 8.18 -3.32
CA VAL A 71 -11.51 7.99 -3.47
C VAL A 71 -10.83 9.35 -3.65
N LEU A 72 -11.26 10.17 -4.60
CA LEU A 72 -10.69 11.50 -4.86
C LEU A 72 -10.70 12.39 -3.61
N THR A 73 -11.83 12.42 -2.89
CA THR A 73 -12.00 13.18 -1.65
C THR A 73 -11.05 12.70 -0.57
N SER A 74 -10.89 11.38 -0.43
CA SER A 74 -9.95 10.81 0.53
C SER A 74 -8.49 11.12 0.15
N ILE A 75 -8.12 11.03 -1.13
CA ILE A 75 -6.79 11.43 -1.61
C ILE A 75 -6.54 12.90 -1.29
N ALA A 76 -7.50 13.79 -1.54
CA ALA A 76 -7.38 15.22 -1.27
C ALA A 76 -7.13 15.49 0.22
N LYS A 77 -7.95 14.88 1.07
CA LYS A 77 -7.86 14.96 2.54
C LYS A 77 -6.49 14.52 3.07
N HIS A 78 -5.97 13.36 2.64
CA HIS A 78 -4.72 12.82 3.18
C HIS A 78 -3.47 13.45 2.57
N SER A 79 -3.54 13.86 1.31
CA SER A 79 -2.42 14.54 0.64
C SER A 79 -2.31 16.01 1.00
N GLY A 80 -3.40 16.64 1.45
CA GLY A 80 -3.48 18.09 1.70
C GLY A 80 -3.61 18.92 0.42
N ASN A 81 -3.93 18.29 -0.72
CA ASN A 81 -4.15 18.98 -2.00
C ASN A 81 -5.64 19.14 -2.26
N SER A 82 -6.03 20.20 -2.98
CA SER A 82 -7.41 20.37 -3.43
C SER A 82 -7.79 19.31 -4.47
N LEU A 83 -9.09 19.00 -4.56
CA LEU A 83 -9.64 18.13 -5.60
C LEU A 83 -9.26 18.62 -7.01
N ASP A 84 -9.36 19.92 -7.26
CA ASP A 84 -8.93 20.54 -8.52
C ASP A 84 -7.46 20.26 -8.84
N SER A 85 -6.58 20.30 -7.85
CA SER A 85 -5.15 19.99 -8.03
C SER A 85 -4.94 18.52 -8.39
N LEU A 86 -5.71 17.60 -7.77
CA LEU A 86 -5.67 16.18 -8.09
C LEU A 86 -6.18 15.90 -9.50
N GLU A 87 -7.29 16.52 -9.91
CA GLU A 87 -7.80 16.39 -11.26
C GLU A 87 -6.82 16.93 -12.29
N GLN A 88 -6.23 18.10 -12.03
CA GLN A 88 -5.20 18.66 -12.89
C GLN A 88 -3.99 17.75 -12.98
N ALA A 89 -3.55 17.17 -11.85
CA ALA A 89 -2.47 16.19 -11.85
C ALA A 89 -2.86 14.94 -12.66
N LYS A 90 -4.08 14.42 -12.53
CA LYS A 90 -4.57 13.27 -13.29
C LYS A 90 -4.70 13.56 -14.79
N LYS A 91 -5.03 14.79 -15.18
CA LYS A 91 -5.11 15.25 -16.58
C LYS A 91 -3.72 15.48 -17.19
N LYS A 92 -2.81 16.07 -16.41
CA LYS A 92 -1.43 16.39 -16.83
C LYS A 92 -0.48 15.19 -16.77
N THR A 93 -0.87 14.12 -16.06
CA THR A 93 -0.05 12.94 -15.86
C THR A 93 -0.80 11.67 -16.26
N ALA A 94 -0.09 10.73 -16.88
CA ALA A 94 -0.64 9.39 -17.12
C ALA A 94 -0.62 8.49 -15.86
N MET A 95 -0.52 9.08 -14.66
CA MET A 95 -0.47 8.33 -13.40
C MET A 95 -1.84 7.79 -13.02
N SER A 96 -1.86 6.62 -12.39
CA SER A 96 -3.07 6.06 -11.79
C SER A 96 -3.42 6.77 -10.46
N TYR A 97 -4.61 6.54 -9.90
CA TYR A 97 -5.00 7.19 -8.64
C TYR A 97 -4.14 6.74 -7.46
N GLY A 98 -3.79 5.45 -7.39
CA GLY A 98 -2.83 4.93 -6.41
C GLY A 98 -1.43 5.52 -6.60
N ASP A 99 -0.98 5.71 -7.84
CA ASP A 99 0.28 6.40 -8.14
C ASP A 99 0.25 7.86 -7.64
N LEU A 100 -0.87 8.57 -7.79
CA LEU A 100 -1.01 9.94 -7.30
C LEU A 100 -0.89 10.01 -5.78
N VAL A 101 -1.52 9.08 -5.04
CA VAL A 101 -1.38 8.99 -3.57
C VAL A 101 0.09 8.89 -3.17
N VAL A 102 0.82 7.96 -3.79
CA VAL A 102 2.23 7.73 -3.50
C VAL A 102 3.08 8.93 -3.91
N ALA A 103 2.80 9.55 -5.06
CA ALA A 103 3.52 10.71 -5.54
C ALA A 103 3.39 11.90 -4.59
N PHE A 104 2.17 12.21 -4.12
CA PHE A 104 1.95 13.30 -3.17
C PHE A 104 2.50 12.99 -1.78
N ALA A 105 2.35 11.76 -1.30
CA ALA A 105 2.91 11.33 -0.02
C ALA A 105 4.45 11.43 -0.04
N LEU A 106 5.09 10.95 -1.11
CA LEU A 106 6.54 11.03 -1.27
C LEU A 106 7.00 12.50 -1.39
N ALA A 107 6.31 13.31 -2.21
CA ALA A 107 6.62 14.73 -2.37
C ALA A 107 6.56 15.47 -1.03
N LYS A 108 5.55 15.19 -0.21
CA LYS A 108 5.39 15.77 1.13
C LYS A 108 6.48 15.30 2.09
N SER A 109 6.72 13.99 2.20
CA SER A 109 7.68 13.43 3.16
C SER A 109 9.14 13.79 2.82
N ALA A 110 9.48 13.87 1.54
CA ALA A 110 10.82 14.24 1.08
C ALA A 110 11.00 15.74 0.82
N ASN A 111 9.97 16.56 1.05
CA ASN A 111 9.94 18.01 0.73
C ASN A 111 10.33 18.30 -0.74
N LEU A 112 9.81 17.51 -1.67
CA LEU A 112 10.06 17.62 -3.11
C LEU A 112 8.86 18.25 -3.82
N LYS A 113 9.13 18.82 -5.00
CA LYS A 113 8.05 19.23 -5.91
C LYS A 113 7.44 18.01 -6.60
N PHE A 114 6.12 18.02 -6.78
CA PHE A 114 5.40 16.92 -7.47
C PHE A 114 5.97 16.64 -8.87
N ASP A 115 6.34 17.68 -9.63
CA ASP A 115 6.93 17.51 -10.96
C ASP A 115 8.28 16.79 -10.95
N GLN A 116 9.07 16.99 -9.89
CA GLN A 116 10.32 16.26 -9.71
C GLN A 116 10.03 14.77 -9.49
N VAL A 117 9.13 14.44 -8.56
CA VAL A 117 8.70 13.06 -8.29
C VAL A 117 8.16 12.40 -9.56
N LYS A 118 7.36 13.12 -10.35
CA LYS A 118 6.84 12.66 -11.64
C LYS A 118 7.95 12.31 -12.63
N SER A 119 8.97 13.17 -12.73
CA SER A 119 10.09 12.95 -13.65
C SER A 119 10.90 11.71 -13.27
N GLU A 120 11.20 11.53 -11.98
CA GLU A 120 11.99 10.41 -11.49
C GLU A 120 11.23 9.09 -11.57
N ARG A 121 9.90 9.11 -11.38
CA ARG A 121 9.03 7.93 -11.49
C ARG A 121 9.04 7.27 -12.87
N ARG A 122 9.39 8.01 -13.93
CA ARG A 122 9.51 7.46 -15.28
C ARG A 122 10.61 6.40 -15.40
N VAL A 123 11.65 6.51 -14.57
CA VAL A 123 12.86 5.69 -14.67
C VAL A 123 12.99 4.71 -13.50
N ARG A 124 12.32 4.99 -12.38
CA ARG A 124 12.46 4.23 -11.12
C ARG A 124 11.11 3.73 -10.60
N SER A 125 11.14 2.65 -9.82
CA SER A 125 9.95 2.20 -9.09
C SER A 125 9.71 3.06 -7.85
N TRP A 126 8.49 3.05 -7.31
CA TRP A 126 8.15 3.83 -6.11
C TRP A 126 9.00 3.47 -4.89
N ALA A 127 9.26 2.19 -4.66
CA ALA A 127 10.12 1.76 -3.56
C ALA A 127 11.55 2.28 -3.72
N ASP A 128 12.09 2.27 -4.95
CA ASP A 128 13.45 2.75 -5.20
C ASP A 128 13.54 4.28 -5.05
N LEU A 129 12.47 5.02 -5.40
CA LEU A 129 12.37 6.46 -5.12
C LEU A 129 12.28 6.76 -3.62
N ALA A 130 11.51 5.99 -2.88
CA ALA A 130 11.41 6.11 -1.43
C ALA A 130 12.78 5.90 -0.78
N ALA A 131 13.50 4.84 -1.17
CA ALA A 131 14.86 4.58 -0.70
C ALA A 131 15.83 5.72 -1.06
N LEU A 132 15.78 6.23 -2.30
CA LEU A 132 16.63 7.32 -2.75
C LEU A 132 16.47 8.58 -1.89
N HIS A 133 15.23 8.91 -1.53
CA HIS A 133 14.90 10.10 -0.73
C HIS A 133 14.77 9.81 0.76
N LYS A 134 15.21 8.65 1.22
CA LYS A 134 15.18 8.21 2.64
C LYS A 134 13.77 8.24 3.26
N VAL A 135 12.75 8.03 2.44
CA VAL A 135 11.35 7.90 2.90
C VAL A 135 11.07 6.42 3.14
N GLN A 136 10.44 6.11 4.26
CA GLN A 136 10.08 4.74 4.60
C GLN A 136 8.94 4.26 3.69
N VAL A 137 9.10 3.09 3.09
CA VAL A 137 8.06 2.49 2.23
C VAL A 137 6.76 2.24 3.01
N THR A 138 6.87 1.97 4.32
CA THR A 138 5.72 1.82 5.22
C THR A 138 4.84 3.05 5.27
N ASP A 139 5.42 4.25 5.25
CA ASP A 139 4.65 5.50 5.33
C ASP A 139 3.82 5.72 4.04
N LEU A 140 4.36 5.26 2.91
CA LEU A 140 3.65 5.27 1.63
C LEU A 140 2.51 4.24 1.61
N ILE A 141 2.75 3.05 2.15
CA ILE A 141 1.72 2.01 2.33
C ILE A 141 0.60 2.52 3.26
N ASP A 142 0.95 3.15 4.37
CA ASP A 142 -0.02 3.68 5.34
C ASP A 142 -0.87 4.80 4.71
N SER A 143 -0.28 5.61 3.83
CA SER A 143 -1.02 6.63 3.08
C SER A 143 -2.06 5.99 2.14
N LEU A 144 -1.74 4.88 1.49
CA LEU A 144 -2.71 4.13 0.66
C LEU A 144 -3.79 3.46 1.51
N LYS A 145 -3.43 2.84 2.64
CA LYS A 145 -4.38 2.21 3.57
C LYS A 145 -5.36 3.21 4.17
N LYS A 146 -4.94 4.44 4.44
CA LYS A 146 -5.84 5.52 4.88
C LYS A 146 -6.90 5.84 3.83
N VAL A 147 -6.52 5.85 2.55
CA VAL A 147 -7.48 6.05 1.46
C VAL A 147 -8.47 4.89 1.37
N GLN A 148 -7.97 3.65 1.41
CA GLN A 148 -8.83 2.46 1.43
C GLN A 148 -9.80 2.45 2.61
N GLY A 149 -9.31 2.73 3.82
CA GLY A 149 -10.14 2.73 5.03
C GLY A 149 -11.21 3.82 5.06
N ASP A 150 -10.98 4.98 4.41
CA ASP A 150 -12.03 5.99 4.24
C ASP A 150 -13.11 5.52 3.25
N VAL A 151 -12.72 4.83 2.16
CA VAL A 151 -13.67 4.24 1.21
C VAL A 151 -14.49 3.12 1.85
N GLU A 152 -13.86 2.23 2.60
CA GLU A 152 -14.53 1.15 3.33
C GLU A 152 -15.59 1.67 4.30
N LYS A 153 -15.31 2.78 5.01
CA LYS A 153 -16.30 3.42 5.90
C LYS A 153 -17.52 3.92 5.14
N VAL A 154 -17.32 4.48 3.94
CA VAL A 154 -18.43 4.97 3.11
C VAL A 154 -19.26 3.82 2.57
N VAL A 155 -18.61 2.75 2.08
CA VAL A 155 -19.30 1.52 1.65
C VAL A 155 -20.13 0.94 2.79
N ALA A 156 -19.53 0.78 3.97
CA ALA A 156 -20.24 0.27 5.14
C ALA A 156 -21.39 1.19 5.60
N ALA A 157 -21.31 2.50 5.34
CA ALA A 157 -22.40 3.42 5.61
C ALA A 157 -23.56 3.26 4.61
N TRP A 158 -23.26 3.06 3.31
CA TRP A 158 -24.27 2.79 2.30
C TRP A 158 -24.99 1.47 2.54
N ASP A 159 -24.27 0.40 2.90
CA ASP A 159 -24.87 -0.90 3.21
C ASP A 159 -25.86 -0.77 4.39
N LYS A 160 -25.49 0.00 5.41
CA LYS A 160 -26.37 0.29 6.56
C LYS A 160 -27.60 1.10 6.15
N GLU A 161 -27.43 2.10 5.29
CA GLU A 161 -28.55 2.92 4.83
C GLU A 161 -29.52 2.11 3.95
N GLU A 162 -29.00 1.27 3.07
CA GLU A 162 -29.80 0.40 2.21
C GLU A 162 -30.60 -0.62 3.03
N GLU A 163 -29.97 -1.24 4.02
CA GLU A 163 -30.67 -2.14 4.95
C GLU A 163 -31.79 -1.42 5.70
N GLN A 164 -31.51 -0.21 6.20
CA GLN A 164 -32.52 0.61 6.86
C GLN A 164 -33.67 0.98 5.93
N ARG A 165 -33.37 1.26 4.65
CA ARG A 165 -34.38 1.55 3.62
C ARG A 165 -35.25 0.33 3.35
N ARG A 166 -34.64 -0.86 3.20
CA ARG A 166 -35.36 -2.12 3.02
C ARG A 166 -36.30 -2.42 4.18
N VAL A 167 -35.81 -2.33 5.42
CA VAL A 167 -36.62 -2.52 6.62
C VAL A 167 -37.74 -1.48 6.72
N ALA A 168 -37.47 -0.22 6.34
CA ALA A 168 -38.48 0.83 6.33
C ALA A 168 -39.58 0.56 5.29
N GLU A 169 -39.23 0.06 4.11
CA GLU A 169 -40.16 -0.33 3.06
C GLU A 169 -41.01 -1.54 3.47
N GLU A 170 -40.39 -2.56 4.06
CA GLU A 170 -41.11 -3.72 4.60
C GLU A 170 -42.11 -3.30 5.68
N ARG A 171 -41.70 -2.42 6.61
CA ARG A 171 -42.61 -1.84 7.61
C ARG A 171 -43.74 -1.04 6.99
N ARG A 172 -43.52 -0.34 5.87
CA ARG A 172 -44.58 0.37 5.14
C ARG A 172 -45.55 -0.62 4.49
N MET A 173 -45.05 -1.72 3.92
CA MET A 173 -45.89 -2.77 3.34
C MET A 173 -46.73 -3.49 4.40
N MET A 174 -46.14 -3.88 5.54
CA MET A 174 -46.86 -4.49 6.66
C MET A 174 -48.03 -3.62 7.15
N ARG A 175 -47.80 -2.31 7.29
CA ARG A 175 -48.87 -1.36 7.67
C ARG A 175 -49.99 -1.30 6.63
N ARG A 176 -49.67 -1.36 5.33
CA ARG A 176 -50.69 -1.42 4.27
C ARG A 176 -51.51 -2.71 4.33
N MET A 177 -50.91 -3.81 4.78
CA MET A 177 -51.58 -5.11 4.94
C MET A 177 -52.25 -5.30 6.31
N GLY A 178 -52.28 -4.27 7.17
CA GLY A 178 -52.90 -4.35 8.50
C GLY A 178 -52.09 -5.19 9.51
N ILE A 179 -50.85 -5.58 9.18
CA ILE A 179 -49.98 -6.34 10.07
C ILE A 179 -49.19 -5.34 10.96
N PRO A 180 -49.26 -5.44 12.29
CA PRO A 180 -48.48 -4.57 13.17
C PRO A 180 -46.98 -4.83 12.97
N PRO A 181 -46.16 -3.79 12.75
CA PRO A 181 -44.74 -3.97 12.49
C PRO A 181 -44.04 -4.52 13.75
N PRO A 182 -42.98 -5.33 13.59
CA PRO A 182 -42.22 -5.84 14.72
C PRO A 182 -41.65 -4.68 15.55
N PRO A 183 -41.55 -4.85 16.88
CA PRO A 183 -40.91 -3.89 17.77
C PRO A 183 -39.54 -3.50 17.21
N ARG A 184 -39.13 -2.24 17.39
CA ARG A 184 -37.73 -1.88 17.08
C ARG A 184 -36.86 -2.68 18.04
N GLU A 185 -36.03 -3.57 17.51
CA GLU A 185 -34.95 -4.15 18.30
C GLU A 185 -34.16 -2.99 18.88
N GLN A 186 -34.15 -2.89 20.20
CA GLN A 186 -33.33 -1.91 20.89
C GLN A 186 -31.90 -2.35 20.65
N THR A 187 -31.26 -1.77 19.64
CA THR A 187 -29.83 -1.92 19.44
C THR A 187 -29.18 -1.30 20.67
N HIS A 188 -28.85 -2.13 21.66
CA HIS A 188 -27.97 -1.75 22.76
C HIS A 188 -26.69 -1.26 22.10
N SER A 189 -26.54 0.07 21.98
CA SER A 189 -25.28 0.66 21.57
C SER A 189 -24.28 0.32 22.66
N PRO A 190 -23.20 -0.41 22.36
CA PRO A 190 -22.12 -0.55 23.31
C PRO A 190 -21.51 0.85 23.53
N GLU A 191 -21.58 1.34 24.77
CA GLU A 191 -20.81 2.50 25.24
C GLU A 191 -19.30 2.23 25.19
#